data_AF-A0A016A9P8-F1
#
_entry.id   AF-A0A016A9P8-F1
#
_cell.length_a   1.000
_cell.length_b   1.000
_cell.length_c   1.000
_cell.angle_alpha   90.00
_cell.angle_beta   90.00
_cell.angle_gamma   90.00
#
_symmetry.space_group_name_H-M   'P 1'
#
loop_
_entity.id
_entity.type
_entity.pdbx_description
1 polymer ?
#
loop_
_entity_poly.entity_id
_entity_poly.type
_entity_poly.pdbx_seq_one_letter_code
_entity_poly.pdbx_strand_id
1 'polypeptide(L)'
;MKRIIIGVIACICAITAMAQAQTHDVKGVVFDRRQQPIVGALVTAQGTNISTITDVDGKFLLQEVPLSVKKVIVTSIGMETREVDLNVPVQLTGKRKKLSFVAHAGLGMSKFTAYGSDFKVGYEFGLGIEVRMSKRWAFQPTLQIRNHGAEFNAERNGVKYQETWNLTSLDMPMLFIRRYPIARKMNLALSLGPVLSYGLSGKVKTNETGKPDEEYDVYSKEHEYIYSNGKHSLLHPFSFGVAYGLGVEYKKWLAGISGKSMCLGRDDDGFEAEEHNLTLTLGVTYRF
;
A
#
# COMPACT_ATOMS: atom_id res chain seq x y z
N MET A 1 -61.52 37.41 40.19
CA MET A 1 -60.09 37.31 39.82
C MET A 1 -59.43 36.02 40.31
N LYS A 2 -59.53 35.62 41.60
CA LYS A 2 -58.91 34.39 42.13
C LYS A 2 -59.33 33.08 41.42
N ARG A 3 -60.58 32.96 40.97
CA ARG A 3 -61.09 31.77 40.23
C ARG A 3 -60.54 31.62 38.81
N ILE A 4 -60.21 32.73 38.14
CA ILE A 4 -59.63 32.73 36.79
C ILE A 4 -58.15 32.32 36.87
N ILE A 5 -57.43 32.79 37.89
CA ILE A 5 -56.02 32.45 38.12
C ILE A 5 -55.85 30.95 38.42
N ILE A 6 -56.75 30.35 39.23
CA ILE A 6 -56.73 28.90 39.51
C ILE A 6 -57.01 28.07 38.25
N GLY A 7 -57.94 28.52 37.40
CA GLY A 7 -58.24 27.86 36.12
C GLY A 7 -57.08 27.90 35.13
N VAL A 8 -56.37 29.03 35.03
CA VAL A 8 -55.20 29.18 34.14
C VAL A 8 -54.00 28.35 34.64
N ILE A 9 -53.76 28.29 35.95
CA ILE A 9 -52.71 27.46 36.54
C ILE A 9 -53.02 25.95 36.34
N ALA A 10 -54.27 25.54 36.52
CA ALA A 10 -54.68 24.16 36.26
C ALA A 10 -54.55 23.78 34.76
N CYS A 11 -54.83 24.72 33.86
CA CYS A 11 -54.65 24.51 32.41
C CYS A 11 -53.17 24.42 32.01
N ILE A 12 -52.29 25.22 32.62
CA ILE A 12 -50.83 25.17 32.36
C ILE A 12 -50.23 23.86 32.90
N CYS A 13 -50.68 23.38 34.06
CA CYS A 13 -50.25 22.08 34.60
C CYS A 13 -50.74 20.89 33.74
N ALA A 14 -51.92 20.99 33.12
CA ALA A 14 -52.45 19.95 32.23
C ALA A 14 -51.67 19.85 30.90
N ILE A 15 -51.18 20.98 30.37
CA ILE A 15 -50.39 21.00 29.12
C ILE A 15 -48.99 20.40 29.35
N THR A 16 -48.40 20.55 30.54
CA THR A 16 -47.09 19.95 30.87
C THR A 16 -47.12 18.43 31.06
N ALA A 17 -48.29 17.83 31.34
CA ALA A 17 -48.43 16.39 31.50
C ALA A 17 -48.46 15.62 30.16
N MET A 18 -48.76 16.29 29.04
CA MET A 18 -48.85 15.66 27.72
C MET A 18 -47.51 15.57 26.97
N ALA A 19 -46.41 16.00 27.60
CA ALA A 19 -45.06 15.91 27.03
C ALA A 19 -44.26 14.69 27.53
N GLN A 20 -44.90 13.68 28.13
CA GLN A 20 -44.24 12.39 28.36
C GLN A 20 -44.14 11.66 27.02
N ALA A 21 -42.96 11.72 26.41
CA ALA A 21 -42.62 10.91 25.25
C ALA A 21 -42.88 9.44 25.59
N GLN A 22 -43.72 8.76 24.81
CA GLN A 22 -43.91 7.32 24.97
C GLN A 22 -42.56 6.62 24.75
N THR A 23 -42.15 5.83 25.74
CA THR A 23 -40.91 5.07 25.71
C THR A 23 -41.19 3.57 25.68
N HIS A 24 -40.22 2.79 25.23
CA HIS A 24 -40.28 1.33 25.21
C HIS A 24 -38.90 0.74 25.51
N ASP A 25 -38.88 -0.52 25.94
CA ASP A 25 -37.65 -1.28 26.14
C ASP A 25 -37.26 -2.02 24.86
N VAL A 26 -35.99 -1.90 24.47
CA VAL A 26 -35.42 -2.58 23.30
C VAL A 26 -34.46 -3.65 23.77
N LYS A 27 -34.72 -4.90 23.36
CA LYS A 27 -33.84 -6.05 23.61
C LYS A 27 -33.22 -6.52 22.30
N GLY A 28 -31.97 -6.94 22.36
CA GLY A 28 -31.29 -7.50 21.21
C GLY A 28 -29.99 -8.20 21.58
N VAL A 29 -29.34 -8.76 20.57
CA VAL A 29 -28.04 -9.45 20.72
C VAL A 29 -27.10 -8.96 19.63
N VAL A 30 -25.84 -8.73 20.01
CA VAL A 30 -24.77 -8.29 19.13
C VAL A 30 -23.84 -9.46 18.83
N PHE A 31 -23.70 -9.80 17.56
CA PHE A 31 -22.85 -10.90 17.10
C PHE A 31 -21.79 -10.43 16.11
N ASP A 32 -20.72 -11.20 15.99
CA ASP A 32 -19.71 -11.03 14.94
C ASP A 32 -20.09 -11.77 13.64
N ARG A 33 -19.17 -11.76 12.65
CA ARG A 33 -19.35 -12.51 11.40
C ARG A 33 -19.36 -14.03 11.54
N ARG A 34 -18.87 -14.54 12.67
CA ARG A 34 -18.77 -15.97 12.99
C ARG A 34 -19.90 -16.43 13.91
N GLN A 35 -20.94 -15.60 14.12
CA GLN A 35 -22.04 -15.86 15.07
C GLN A 35 -21.56 -15.97 16.53
N GLN A 36 -20.41 -15.38 16.85
CA GLN A 36 -19.91 -15.27 18.23
C GLN A 36 -20.48 -14.01 18.88
N PRO A 37 -20.99 -14.09 20.11
CA PRO A 37 -21.50 -12.93 20.83
C PRO A 37 -20.37 -11.93 21.11
N ILE A 38 -20.66 -10.64 20.99
CA ILE A 38 -19.70 -9.57 21.26
C ILE A 38 -19.97 -8.99 22.63
N VAL A 39 -19.07 -9.28 23.57
CA VAL A 39 -19.08 -8.75 24.94
C VAL A 39 -18.53 -7.33 24.96
N GLY A 40 -19.13 -6.44 25.75
CA GLY A 40 -18.61 -5.09 25.95
C GLY A 40 -18.82 -4.12 24.78
N ALA A 41 -19.77 -4.40 23.87
CA ALA A 41 -20.17 -3.45 22.84
C ALA A 41 -21.08 -2.38 23.43
N LEU A 42 -20.80 -1.11 23.11
CA LEU A 42 -21.65 0.03 23.45
C LEU A 42 -22.78 0.13 22.43
N VAL A 43 -24.02 0.02 22.90
CA VAL A 43 -25.25 0.20 22.11
C VAL A 43 -25.87 1.52 22.54
N THR A 44 -26.09 2.44 21.61
CA THR A 44 -26.69 3.77 21.88
C THR A 44 -27.92 3.98 21.00
N ALA A 45 -29.03 4.41 21.58
CA ALA A 45 -30.22 4.80 20.82
C ALA A 45 -29.94 6.11 20.07
N GLN A 46 -30.05 6.10 18.74
CA GLN A 46 -29.63 7.22 17.88
C GLN A 46 -30.35 8.52 18.25
N GLY A 47 -29.59 9.60 18.46
CA GLY A 47 -30.13 10.91 18.84
C GLY A 47 -30.47 11.07 20.32
N THR A 48 -30.12 10.11 21.17
CA THR A 48 -30.32 10.16 22.63
C THR A 48 -29.03 9.82 23.37
N ASN A 49 -28.99 10.10 24.67
CA ASN A 49 -27.91 9.66 25.57
C ASN A 49 -28.18 8.29 26.21
N ILE A 50 -29.25 7.60 25.78
CA ILE A 50 -29.63 6.29 26.29
C ILE A 50 -28.71 5.26 25.64
N SER A 51 -27.88 4.64 26.47
CA SER A 51 -26.92 3.63 26.03
C SER A 51 -26.79 2.52 27.05
N THR A 52 -26.36 1.36 26.57
CA THR A 52 -26.07 0.18 27.39
C THR A 52 -24.86 -0.53 26.83
N ILE A 53 -24.26 -1.39 27.65
CA ILE A 53 -23.15 -2.26 27.25
C ILE A 53 -23.67 -3.69 27.13
N THR A 54 -23.19 -4.45 26.15
CA THR A 54 -23.55 -5.87 26.00
C THR A 54 -22.89 -6.76 27.05
N ASP A 55 -23.63 -7.77 27.51
CA ASP A 55 -23.18 -8.76 28.50
C ASP A 55 -22.28 -9.86 27.88
N VAL A 56 -21.99 -10.92 28.68
CA VAL A 56 -21.16 -12.07 28.27
C VAL A 56 -21.77 -12.88 27.12
N ASP A 57 -23.10 -12.85 26.97
CA ASP A 57 -23.83 -13.47 25.88
C ASP A 57 -24.05 -12.50 24.69
N GLY A 58 -23.49 -11.29 24.74
CA GLY A 58 -23.67 -10.25 23.74
C GLY A 58 -25.08 -9.61 23.76
N LYS A 59 -25.90 -9.90 24.77
CA LYS A 59 -27.26 -9.37 24.91
C LYS A 59 -27.21 -7.94 25.44
N PHE A 60 -28.19 -7.14 25.04
CA PHE A 60 -28.39 -5.79 25.56
C PHE A 60 -29.85 -5.50 25.83
N LEU A 61 -30.08 -4.58 26.77
CA LEU A 61 -31.39 -4.02 27.12
C LEU A 61 -31.24 -2.49 27.17
N LEU A 62 -31.84 -1.79 26.22
CA LEU A 62 -32.01 -0.34 26.31
C LEU A 62 -33.37 -0.07 26.93
N GLN A 63 -33.39 0.67 28.04
CA GLN A 63 -34.61 1.05 28.73
C GLN A 63 -35.02 2.46 28.32
N GLU A 64 -36.32 2.71 28.38
CA GLU A 64 -36.88 4.06 28.21
C GLU A 64 -36.57 4.72 26.85
N VAL A 65 -36.45 3.94 25.77
CA VAL A 65 -36.16 4.47 24.43
C VAL A 65 -37.41 5.17 23.86
N PRO A 66 -37.35 6.46 23.47
CA PRO A 66 -38.48 7.15 22.85
C PRO A 66 -38.91 6.46 21.54
N LEU A 67 -40.23 6.35 21.30
CA LEU A 67 -40.77 5.75 20.07
C LEU A 67 -40.33 6.45 18.77
N SER A 68 -39.81 7.69 18.86
CA SER A 68 -39.26 8.43 17.73
C SER A 68 -37.94 7.85 17.23
N VAL A 69 -37.21 7.11 18.07
CA VAL A 69 -35.93 6.50 17.71
C VAL A 69 -36.19 5.19 16.97
N LYS A 70 -35.63 5.06 15.77
CA LYS A 70 -35.76 3.84 14.94
C LYS A 70 -34.47 3.05 14.80
N LYS A 71 -33.34 3.60 15.26
CA LYS A 71 -32.00 3.06 15.03
C LYS A 71 -31.16 3.05 16.30
N VAL A 72 -30.28 2.06 16.37
CA VAL A 72 -29.22 1.95 17.37
C VAL A 72 -27.85 2.05 16.72
N ILE A 73 -26.95 2.79 17.35
CA ILE A 73 -25.54 2.89 17.01
C ILE A 73 -24.80 1.90 17.90
N VAL A 74 -24.14 0.91 17.29
CA VAL A 74 -23.36 -0.07 18.02
C VAL A 74 -21.88 0.12 17.72
N THR A 75 -21.09 0.30 18.78
CA THR A 75 -19.63 0.49 18.71
C THR A 75 -18.94 -0.51 19.63
N SER A 76 -17.86 -1.11 19.14
CA SER A 76 -17.03 -2.03 19.93
C SER A 76 -15.56 -1.88 19.52
N ILE A 77 -14.65 -2.15 20.45
CA ILE A 77 -13.21 -2.04 20.22
C ILE A 77 -12.81 -3.02 19.11
N GLY A 78 -12.15 -2.49 18.06
CA GLY A 78 -11.71 -3.30 16.92
C GLY A 78 -12.80 -3.63 15.90
N MET A 79 -14.03 -3.14 16.08
CA MET A 79 -15.14 -3.32 15.14
C MET A 79 -15.48 -2.03 14.41
N GLU A 80 -16.16 -2.12 13.27
CA GLU A 80 -16.76 -0.97 12.59
C GLU A 80 -18.06 -0.56 13.31
N THR A 81 -18.21 0.74 13.60
CA THR A 81 -19.48 1.29 14.09
C THR A 81 -20.58 1.06 13.06
N ARG A 82 -21.72 0.53 13.50
CA ARG A 82 -22.89 0.31 12.65
C ARG A 82 -24.13 0.95 13.22
N GLU A 83 -24.92 1.54 12.33
CA GLU A 83 -26.30 1.92 12.59
C GLU A 83 -27.21 0.78 12.14
N VAL A 84 -28.07 0.30 13.04
CA VAL A 84 -29.01 -0.80 12.76
C VAL A 84 -30.40 -0.40 13.20
N ASP A 85 -31.41 -0.76 12.41
CA ASP A 85 -32.81 -0.53 12.77
C ASP A 85 -33.22 -1.40 13.96
N LEU A 86 -34.11 -0.87 14.80
CA LEU A 86 -34.73 -1.59 15.91
C LEU A 86 -35.47 -2.84 15.36
N ASN A 87 -35.39 -3.97 16.07
CA ASN A 87 -35.88 -5.32 15.72
C ASN A 87 -35.03 -6.19 14.77
N VAL A 88 -33.85 -5.73 14.32
CA VAL A 88 -32.94 -6.59 13.54
C VAL A 88 -31.76 -7.05 14.41
N PRO A 89 -31.36 -8.34 14.38
CA PRO A 89 -30.14 -8.79 15.03
C PRO A 89 -28.94 -7.96 14.57
N VAL A 90 -28.16 -7.42 15.51
CA VAL A 90 -27.05 -6.52 15.18
C VAL A 90 -25.79 -7.33 14.93
N GLN A 91 -25.38 -7.41 13.67
CA GLN A 91 -24.10 -8.02 13.32
C GLN A 91 -23.02 -6.95 13.13
N LEU A 92 -21.93 -7.00 13.88
CA LEU A 92 -20.77 -6.14 13.67
C LEU A 92 -19.75 -6.80 12.75
N THR A 93 -19.06 -5.97 11.96
CA THR A 93 -17.93 -6.40 11.14
C THR A 93 -16.63 -5.89 11.77
N GLY A 94 -15.63 -6.77 11.88
CA GLY A 94 -14.30 -6.38 12.35
C GLY A 94 -13.67 -5.32 11.46
N LYS A 95 -13.06 -4.32 12.10
CA LYS A 95 -12.34 -3.25 11.41
C LYS A 95 -11.15 -3.86 10.69
N ARG A 96 -11.13 -3.75 9.36
CA ARG A 96 -10.02 -4.27 8.56
C ARG A 96 -8.78 -3.42 8.80
N LYS A 97 -7.64 -4.07 9.04
CA LYS A 97 -6.33 -3.39 8.98
C LYS A 97 -6.17 -2.76 7.60
N LYS A 98 -6.18 -1.43 7.55
CA LYS A 98 -6.02 -0.63 6.33
C LYS A 98 -4.55 -0.41 5.99
N LEU A 99 -3.65 -0.51 6.97
CA LEU A 99 -2.22 -0.29 6.81
C LEU A 99 -1.46 -1.53 7.28
N SER A 100 -0.46 -1.93 6.51
CA SER A 100 0.50 -2.98 6.85
C SER A 100 1.90 -2.54 6.47
N PHE A 101 2.91 -2.97 7.20
CA PHE A 101 4.30 -2.86 6.76
C PHE A 101 4.65 -4.03 5.85
N VAL A 102 5.55 -3.81 4.90
CA VAL A 102 6.05 -4.85 3.99
C VAL A 102 7.57 -4.85 3.95
N ALA A 103 8.14 -6.05 3.88
CA ALA A 103 9.54 -6.28 3.56
C ALA A 103 9.62 -7.04 2.25
N HIS A 104 10.55 -6.64 1.38
CA HIS A 104 10.73 -7.18 0.05
C HIS A 104 12.19 -7.60 -0.15
N ALA A 105 12.39 -8.75 -0.78
CA ALA A 105 13.69 -9.21 -1.24
C ALA A 105 13.54 -9.90 -2.60
N GLY A 106 14.49 -9.68 -3.50
CA GLY A 106 14.46 -10.27 -4.83
C GLY A 106 15.82 -10.40 -5.48
N LEU A 107 15.91 -11.31 -6.44
CA LEU A 107 17.04 -11.50 -7.33
C LEU A 107 16.58 -11.25 -8.76
N GLY A 108 17.26 -10.36 -9.47
CA GLY A 108 16.84 -9.95 -10.79
C GLY A 108 17.98 -9.94 -11.79
N MET A 109 17.60 -9.95 -13.07
CA MET A 109 18.51 -9.79 -14.19
C MET A 109 18.17 -8.48 -14.89
N SER A 110 19.18 -7.67 -15.20
CA SER A 110 19.02 -6.40 -15.92
C SER A 110 19.74 -6.42 -17.26
N LYS A 111 19.17 -5.72 -18.24
CA LYS A 111 19.74 -5.52 -19.57
C LYS A 111 19.49 -4.09 -20.05
N PHE A 112 20.51 -3.49 -20.66
CA PHE A 112 20.44 -2.18 -21.30
C PHE A 112 20.22 -2.36 -22.82
N THR A 113 19.23 -1.65 -23.35
CA THR A 113 18.73 -1.87 -24.72
C THR A 113 19.62 -1.25 -25.80
N ALA A 114 20.35 -0.17 -25.49
CA ALA A 114 21.00 0.68 -26.49
C ALA A 114 22.26 0.08 -27.16
N TYR A 115 22.91 -0.93 -26.59
CA TYR A 115 24.23 -1.38 -27.09
C TYR A 115 24.44 -2.91 -27.12
N GLY A 116 23.37 -3.72 -27.09
CA GLY A 116 23.52 -5.18 -27.23
C GLY A 116 24.19 -5.86 -26.03
N SER A 117 23.83 -5.45 -24.82
CA SER A 117 24.36 -5.99 -23.56
C SER A 117 23.85 -7.39 -23.21
N ASP A 118 24.69 -8.16 -22.51
CA ASP A 118 24.36 -9.41 -21.83
C ASP A 118 23.72 -9.17 -20.45
N PHE A 119 22.88 -10.12 -20.03
CA PHE A 119 22.17 -10.06 -18.76
C PHE A 119 23.12 -10.17 -17.58
N LYS A 120 22.95 -9.27 -16.60
CA LYS A 120 23.66 -9.35 -15.33
C LYS A 120 22.72 -9.60 -14.17
N VAL A 121 23.11 -10.53 -13.29
CA VAL A 121 22.37 -10.83 -12.06
C VAL A 121 22.65 -9.74 -11.01
N GLY A 122 21.59 -9.31 -10.35
CA GLY A 122 21.58 -8.35 -9.27
C GLY A 122 20.58 -8.73 -8.18
N TYR A 123 20.51 -7.91 -7.14
CA TYR A 123 19.65 -8.14 -5.99
C TYR A 123 18.91 -6.86 -5.59
N GLU A 124 17.74 -7.02 -4.99
CA GLU A 124 16.96 -5.92 -4.44
C GLU A 124 16.42 -6.24 -3.05
N PHE A 125 16.52 -5.28 -2.14
CA PHE A 125 15.98 -5.35 -0.79
C PHE A 125 15.19 -4.08 -0.52
N GLY A 126 14.01 -4.19 0.09
CA GLY A 126 13.22 -3.02 0.38
C GLY A 126 12.24 -3.15 1.52
N LEU A 127 11.84 -1.99 2.02
CA LEU A 127 10.85 -1.83 3.06
C LEU A 127 9.78 -0.86 2.56
N GLY A 128 8.53 -1.12 2.93
CA GLY A 128 7.43 -0.28 2.48
C GLY A 128 6.20 -0.41 3.34
N ILE A 129 5.15 0.23 2.86
CA ILE A 129 3.82 0.17 3.45
C ILE A 129 2.83 -0.31 2.40
N GLU A 130 1.85 -1.10 2.82
CA GLU A 130 0.70 -1.48 2.00
C GLU A 130 -0.55 -0.82 2.59
N VAL A 131 -1.17 0.05 1.80
CA VAL A 131 -2.45 0.68 2.11
C VAL A 131 -3.56 -0.07 1.36
N ARG A 132 -4.42 -0.76 2.10
CA ARG A 132 -5.53 -1.54 1.55
C ARG A 132 -6.74 -0.65 1.28
N MET A 133 -6.89 -0.24 0.03
CA MET A 133 -7.99 0.61 -0.42
C MET A 133 -9.31 -0.15 -0.55
N SER A 134 -9.29 -1.43 -0.94
CA SER A 134 -10.51 -2.26 -1.03
C SER A 134 -10.22 -3.75 -0.78
N LYS A 135 -11.25 -4.60 -0.92
CA LYS A 135 -11.10 -6.06 -0.87
C LYS A 135 -10.07 -6.59 -1.89
N ARG A 136 -9.95 -5.93 -3.04
CA ARG A 136 -9.15 -6.40 -4.18
C ARG A 136 -8.00 -5.44 -4.53
N TRP A 137 -8.05 -4.18 -4.13
CA TRP A 137 -7.01 -3.19 -4.42
C TRP A 137 -6.18 -2.84 -3.18
N ALA A 138 -4.88 -2.69 -3.39
CA ALA A 138 -3.97 -2.06 -2.44
C ALA A 138 -2.99 -1.15 -3.18
N PHE A 139 -2.47 -0.15 -2.47
CA PHE A 139 -1.39 0.71 -2.90
C PHE A 139 -0.17 0.42 -2.03
N GLN A 140 0.98 0.16 -2.65
CA GLN A 140 2.19 -0.29 -1.98
C GLN A 140 3.41 0.53 -2.44
N PRO A 141 3.65 1.71 -1.84
CA PRO A 141 4.93 2.39 -1.98
C PRO A 141 5.99 1.62 -1.19
N THR A 142 7.10 1.33 -1.85
CA THR A 142 8.22 0.58 -1.27
C THR A 142 9.50 1.32 -1.57
N LEU A 143 10.40 1.45 -0.60
CA LEU A 143 11.76 1.95 -0.80
C LEU A 143 12.70 0.75 -0.89
N GLN A 144 13.47 0.67 -1.97
CA GLN A 144 14.29 -0.49 -2.31
C GLN A 144 15.72 -0.06 -2.62
N ILE A 145 16.70 -0.72 -2.02
CA ILE A 145 18.08 -0.67 -2.47
C ILE A 145 18.26 -1.80 -3.48
N ARG A 146 18.79 -1.45 -4.65
CA ARG A 146 19.05 -2.39 -5.72
C ARG A 146 20.50 -2.31 -6.14
N ASN A 147 21.10 -3.47 -6.39
CA ASN A 147 22.30 -3.58 -7.21
C ASN A 147 21.92 -4.25 -8.53
N HIS A 148 22.29 -3.63 -9.65
CA HIS A 148 21.97 -4.09 -11.00
C HIS A 148 23.00 -3.55 -11.99
N GLY A 149 23.03 -4.05 -13.22
CA GLY A 149 24.02 -3.60 -14.19
C GLY A 149 23.92 -4.31 -15.53
N ALA A 150 24.97 -4.18 -16.32
CA ALA A 150 25.08 -4.78 -17.64
C ALA A 150 26.49 -5.33 -17.81
N GLU A 151 26.61 -6.38 -18.61
CA GLU A 151 27.89 -6.80 -19.15
C GLU A 151 27.89 -6.51 -20.65
N PHE A 152 29.00 -5.96 -21.16
CA PHE A 152 29.24 -5.77 -22.57
C PHE A 152 30.45 -6.59 -22.97
N ASN A 153 30.21 -7.59 -23.83
CA ASN A 153 31.25 -8.43 -24.41
C ASN A 153 31.38 -8.06 -25.89
N ALA A 154 32.52 -7.52 -26.30
CA ALA A 154 32.82 -7.26 -27.71
C ALA A 154 34.13 -7.94 -28.11
N GLU A 155 34.11 -8.64 -29.25
CA GLU A 155 35.29 -9.26 -29.85
C GLU A 155 35.58 -8.58 -31.20
N ARG A 156 36.72 -7.88 -31.31
CA ARG A 156 37.15 -7.22 -32.54
C ARG A 156 38.63 -7.51 -32.78
N ASN A 157 38.97 -8.07 -33.94
CA ASN A 157 40.34 -8.41 -34.36
C ASN A 157 41.16 -9.22 -33.33
N GLY A 158 40.55 -10.21 -32.67
CA GLY A 158 41.25 -11.11 -31.73
C GLY A 158 41.53 -10.52 -30.34
N VAL A 159 41.01 -9.32 -30.05
CA VAL A 159 41.05 -8.69 -28.71
C VAL A 159 39.66 -8.80 -28.09
N LYS A 160 39.60 -9.37 -26.88
CA LYS A 160 38.38 -9.45 -26.07
C LYS A 160 38.27 -8.20 -25.20
N TYR A 161 37.17 -7.47 -25.35
CA TYR A 161 36.83 -6.33 -24.52
C TYR A 161 35.66 -6.75 -23.61
N GLN A 162 35.88 -6.73 -22.29
CA GLN A 162 34.84 -7.00 -21.30
C GLN A 162 34.63 -5.77 -20.44
N GLU A 163 33.42 -5.21 -20.50
CA GLU A 163 33.03 -4.06 -19.70
C GLU A 163 31.87 -4.44 -18.78
N THR A 164 32.09 -4.31 -17.48
CA THR A 164 31.15 -4.77 -16.44
C THR A 164 30.63 -3.60 -15.63
N TRP A 165 29.34 -3.30 -15.76
CA TRP A 165 28.67 -2.22 -15.05
C TRP A 165 28.04 -2.74 -13.75
N ASN A 166 28.31 -2.09 -12.62
CA ASN A 166 27.69 -2.36 -11.32
C ASN A 166 27.04 -1.08 -10.78
N LEU A 167 25.75 -0.90 -11.03
CA LEU A 167 24.95 0.21 -10.54
C LEU A 167 24.18 -0.15 -9.28
N THR A 168 24.45 0.58 -8.21
CA THR A 168 23.64 0.59 -6.99
C THR A 168 22.70 1.78 -7.02
N SER A 169 21.39 1.53 -6.94
CA SER A 169 20.34 2.54 -6.96
C SER A 169 19.38 2.41 -5.78
N LEU A 170 18.78 3.53 -5.41
CA LEU A 170 17.66 3.63 -4.50
C LEU A 170 16.38 3.79 -5.32
N ASP A 171 15.58 2.74 -5.37
CA ASP A 171 14.34 2.68 -6.13
C ASP A 171 13.13 2.89 -5.20
N MET A 172 12.16 3.69 -5.65
CA MET A 172 10.87 3.88 -5.00
C MET A 172 9.72 3.51 -5.94
N PRO A 173 9.39 2.21 -6.09
CA PRO A 173 8.18 1.79 -6.78
C PRO A 173 6.92 2.09 -5.96
N MET A 174 5.93 2.67 -6.64
CA MET A 174 4.60 2.97 -6.10
C MET A 174 3.56 2.05 -6.75
N LEU A 175 3.41 0.84 -6.22
CA LEU A 175 2.64 -0.22 -6.89
C LEU A 175 1.16 -0.20 -6.53
N PHE A 176 0.29 -0.21 -7.53
CA PHE A 176 -1.12 -0.58 -7.39
C PHE A 176 -1.26 -2.09 -7.57
N ILE A 177 -1.66 -2.77 -6.51
CA ILE A 177 -1.81 -4.23 -6.48
C ILE A 177 -3.29 -4.61 -6.56
N ARG A 178 -3.63 -5.40 -7.57
CA ARG A 178 -4.94 -5.99 -7.76
C ARG A 178 -4.90 -7.49 -7.47
N ARG A 179 -5.76 -7.94 -6.56
CA ARG A 179 -5.84 -9.32 -6.08
C ARG A 179 -7.05 -10.05 -6.63
N TYR A 180 -6.82 -11.22 -7.22
CA TYR A 180 -7.84 -12.14 -7.71
C TYR A 180 -7.79 -13.43 -6.88
N PRO A 181 -8.85 -13.77 -6.14
CA PRO A 181 -8.88 -15.02 -5.38
C PRO A 181 -8.88 -16.20 -6.36
N ILE A 182 -7.91 -17.11 -6.24
CA ILE A 182 -7.84 -18.33 -7.06
C ILE A 182 -8.33 -19.53 -6.24
N ALA A 183 -7.85 -19.65 -5.01
CA ALA A 183 -8.13 -20.77 -4.12
C ALA A 183 -8.21 -20.32 -2.65
N ARG A 184 -8.47 -21.26 -1.75
CA ARG A 184 -8.61 -20.95 -0.31
C ARG A 184 -7.31 -20.34 0.23
N LYS A 185 -7.37 -19.06 0.63
CA LYS A 185 -6.23 -18.27 1.14
C LYS A 185 -5.11 -18.00 0.11
N MET A 186 -5.39 -18.19 -1.18
CA MET A 186 -4.46 -17.90 -2.29
C MET A 186 -5.06 -16.85 -3.23
N ASN A 187 -4.31 -15.79 -3.49
CA ASN A 187 -4.70 -14.75 -4.45
C ASN A 187 -3.63 -14.64 -5.55
N LEU A 188 -4.03 -14.52 -6.82
CA LEU A 188 -3.18 -13.95 -7.85
C LEU A 188 -3.07 -12.44 -7.57
N ALA A 189 -1.87 -11.88 -7.66
CA ALA A 189 -1.63 -10.46 -7.51
C ALA A 189 -1.01 -9.93 -8.80
N LEU A 190 -1.68 -8.96 -9.40
CA LEU A 190 -1.16 -8.13 -10.48
C LEU A 190 -0.73 -6.80 -9.88
N SER A 191 0.50 -6.38 -10.13
CA SER A 191 1.04 -5.09 -9.67
C SER A 191 1.44 -4.23 -10.86
N LEU A 192 1.12 -2.93 -10.79
CA LEU A 192 1.52 -1.94 -11.79
C LEU A 192 1.69 -0.57 -11.13
N GLY A 193 2.70 0.20 -11.50
CA GLY A 193 2.81 1.58 -11.06
C GLY A 193 4.11 2.26 -11.50
N PRO A 194 4.24 3.57 -11.25
CA PRO A 194 5.46 4.30 -11.51
C PRO A 194 6.56 3.88 -10.55
N VAL A 195 7.81 3.99 -11.01
CA VAL A 195 9.00 3.85 -10.19
C VAL A 195 9.90 5.06 -10.41
N LEU A 196 10.40 5.60 -9.31
CA LEU A 196 11.46 6.60 -9.30
C LEU A 196 12.74 5.89 -8.85
N SER A 197 13.87 6.22 -9.45
CA SER A 197 15.16 5.66 -9.08
C SER A 197 16.18 6.78 -8.92
N TYR A 198 17.01 6.65 -7.89
CA TYR A 198 18.15 7.51 -7.65
C TYR A 198 19.43 6.67 -7.57
N GLY A 199 20.34 6.85 -8.53
CA GLY A 199 21.65 6.24 -8.56
C GLY A 199 22.52 6.71 -7.40
N LEU A 200 23.00 5.77 -6.59
CA LEU A 200 23.87 6.05 -5.45
C LEU A 200 25.35 5.87 -5.79
N SER A 201 25.68 4.81 -6.52
CA SER A 201 27.06 4.49 -6.90
C SER A 201 27.06 3.59 -8.13
N GLY A 202 27.90 3.88 -9.11
CA GLY A 202 27.97 3.13 -10.36
C GLY A 202 29.42 2.84 -10.66
N LYS A 203 29.87 1.60 -10.48
CA LYS A 203 31.25 1.21 -10.78
C LYS A 203 31.29 0.49 -12.12
N VAL A 204 32.10 0.98 -13.06
CA VAL A 204 32.42 0.29 -14.32
C VAL A 204 33.81 -0.31 -14.20
N LYS A 205 33.93 -1.60 -14.47
CA LYS A 205 35.21 -2.31 -14.58
C LYS A 205 35.44 -2.65 -16.04
N THR A 206 36.56 -2.20 -16.59
CA THR A 206 36.98 -2.48 -17.96
C THR A 206 38.19 -3.41 -17.93
N ASN A 207 38.06 -4.61 -18.50
CA ASN A 207 39.17 -5.53 -18.70
C ASN A 207 39.56 -5.54 -20.19
N GLU A 208 40.73 -4.99 -20.52
CA GLU A 208 41.39 -5.14 -21.82
C GLU A 208 42.55 -6.14 -21.73
N THR A 209 42.71 -7.01 -22.72
CA THR A 209 43.89 -7.89 -22.77
C THR A 209 45.16 -7.07 -23.01
N GLY A 210 45.98 -6.85 -21.97
CA GLY A 210 47.29 -6.18 -22.08
C GLY A 210 47.39 -4.76 -21.51
N LYS A 211 46.38 -4.25 -20.80
CA LYS A 211 46.44 -2.99 -20.02
C LYS A 211 45.92 -3.20 -18.60
N PRO A 212 46.32 -2.36 -17.62
CA PRO A 212 45.83 -2.44 -16.25
C PRO A 212 44.34 -2.09 -16.15
N ASP A 213 43.64 -2.73 -15.22
CA ASP A 213 42.21 -2.52 -14.93
C ASP A 213 41.96 -1.06 -14.51
N GLU A 214 41.09 -0.34 -15.21
CA GLU A 214 40.64 1.01 -14.84
C GLU A 214 39.20 0.95 -14.29
N GLU A 215 39.01 1.48 -13.08
CA GLU A 215 37.70 1.62 -12.41
C GLU A 215 37.16 3.05 -12.61
N TYR A 216 35.99 3.19 -13.24
CA TYR A 216 35.33 4.50 -13.41
C TYR A 216 34.02 4.57 -12.63
N ASP A 217 33.71 5.75 -12.06
CA ASP A 217 32.41 6.02 -11.43
C ASP A 217 31.46 6.70 -12.43
N VAL A 218 30.34 6.04 -12.72
CA VAL A 218 29.33 6.45 -13.71
C VAL A 218 28.61 7.74 -13.33
N TYR A 219 28.56 8.07 -12.04
CA TYR A 219 27.86 9.26 -11.52
C TYR A 219 28.81 10.43 -11.22
N SER A 220 30.12 10.26 -11.40
CA SER A 220 31.13 11.29 -11.19
C SER A 220 31.19 12.27 -12.38
N LYS A 221 31.14 13.58 -12.10
CA LYS A 221 31.30 14.69 -13.07
C LYS A 221 32.77 15.00 -13.37
N GLU A 222 33.55 14.02 -13.80
CA GLU A 222 34.99 14.21 -14.09
C GLU A 222 35.41 13.81 -15.51
N HIS A 223 34.48 13.46 -16.41
CA HIS A 223 34.85 13.09 -17.78
C HIS A 223 34.95 14.32 -18.69
N GLU A 224 36.16 14.66 -19.14
CA GLU A 224 36.38 15.54 -20.31
C GLU A 224 36.23 14.72 -21.60
N TYR A 225 35.30 15.12 -22.46
CA TYR A 225 35.19 14.58 -23.81
C TYR A 225 36.19 15.27 -24.75
N ILE A 226 36.98 14.51 -25.51
CA ILE A 226 37.99 15.05 -26.46
C ILE A 226 37.37 15.94 -27.57
N TYR A 227 36.05 15.90 -27.76
CA TYR A 227 35.31 16.72 -28.74
C TYR A 227 34.24 17.65 -28.14
N SER A 228 34.13 17.73 -26.81
CA SER A 228 33.14 18.60 -26.14
C SER A 228 33.77 19.29 -24.94
N ASN A 229 33.71 20.61 -24.94
CA ASN A 229 34.33 21.46 -23.92
C ASN A 229 33.44 21.47 -22.67
N GLY A 230 33.50 20.41 -21.84
CA GLY A 230 32.71 20.28 -20.61
C GLY A 230 32.95 18.97 -19.84
N LYS A 231 32.77 19.01 -18.52
CA LYS A 231 32.81 17.84 -17.61
C LYS A 231 31.42 17.20 -17.52
N HIS A 232 31.29 15.93 -17.92
CA HIS A 232 29.99 15.27 -18.07
C HIS A 232 29.84 14.00 -17.23
N SER A 233 28.61 13.70 -16.78
CA SER A 233 28.28 12.39 -16.17
C SER A 233 27.72 11.43 -17.22
N LEU A 234 28.09 10.15 -17.13
CA LEU A 234 27.69 9.14 -18.12
C LEU A 234 26.21 8.75 -17.99
N LEU A 235 25.62 8.89 -16.80
CA LEU A 235 24.21 8.64 -16.53
C LEU A 235 23.66 9.66 -15.54
N HIS A 236 22.47 10.20 -15.80
CA HIS A 236 21.81 11.03 -14.79
C HIS A 236 21.50 10.20 -13.53
N PRO A 237 21.76 10.74 -12.33
CA PRO A 237 21.50 10.04 -11.07
C PRO A 237 19.99 9.85 -10.84
N PHE A 238 19.12 10.63 -11.46
CA PHE A 238 17.68 10.44 -11.36
C PHE A 238 17.12 9.75 -12.62
N SER A 239 16.28 8.74 -12.42
CA SER A 239 15.57 8.04 -13.49
C SER A 239 14.13 7.75 -13.08
N PHE A 240 13.23 7.67 -14.06
CA PHE A 240 11.84 7.30 -13.84
C PHE A 240 11.43 6.18 -14.78
N GLY A 241 10.39 5.44 -14.42
CA GLY A 241 9.96 4.30 -15.21
C GLY A 241 8.65 3.71 -14.74
N VAL A 242 8.35 2.54 -15.30
CA VAL A 242 7.17 1.74 -14.95
C VAL A 242 7.61 0.41 -14.36
N ALA A 243 7.02 0.07 -13.22
CA ALA A 243 7.17 -1.23 -12.58
C ALA A 243 5.87 -2.02 -12.74
N TYR A 244 5.99 -3.29 -13.11
CA TYR A 244 4.87 -4.22 -13.27
C TYR A 244 5.23 -5.58 -12.68
N GLY A 245 4.24 -6.40 -12.35
CA GLY A 245 4.52 -7.71 -11.78
C GLY A 245 3.30 -8.61 -11.66
N LEU A 246 3.61 -9.90 -11.58
CA LEU A 246 2.66 -10.99 -11.41
C LEU A 246 3.18 -11.89 -10.28
N GLY A 247 2.35 -12.14 -9.28
CA GLY A 247 2.71 -13.00 -8.17
C GLY A 247 1.54 -13.77 -7.58
N VAL A 248 1.87 -14.75 -6.75
CA VAL A 248 0.91 -15.51 -5.96
C VAL A 248 1.07 -15.12 -4.50
N GLU A 249 -0.01 -14.65 -3.91
CA GLU A 249 -0.12 -14.32 -2.51
C GLU A 249 -0.70 -15.50 -1.73
N TYR A 250 0.03 -15.99 -0.74
CA TYR A 250 -0.44 -16.96 0.23
C TYR A 250 -0.26 -16.43 1.65
N LYS A 251 -1.38 -16.20 2.35
CA LYS A 251 -1.43 -15.58 3.68
C LYS A 251 -0.70 -14.21 3.72
N LYS A 252 0.49 -14.17 4.32
CA LYS A 252 1.32 -12.97 4.50
C LYS A 252 2.43 -12.84 3.45
N TRP A 253 2.63 -13.87 2.63
CA TRP A 253 3.69 -13.94 1.63
C TRP A 253 3.12 -13.67 0.24
N LEU A 254 3.89 -12.93 -0.56
CA LEU A 254 3.65 -12.70 -1.98
C LEU A 254 4.95 -13.06 -2.71
N ALA A 255 4.94 -14.11 -3.53
CA ALA A 255 6.07 -14.51 -4.36
C ALA A 255 5.71 -14.31 -5.83
N GLY A 256 6.62 -13.80 -6.65
CA GLY A 256 6.30 -13.52 -8.04
C GLY A 256 7.47 -13.04 -8.87
N ILE A 257 7.14 -12.68 -10.11
CA ILE A 257 8.03 -12.06 -11.07
C ILE A 257 7.59 -10.61 -11.23
N SER A 258 8.52 -9.68 -11.16
CA SER A 258 8.29 -8.27 -11.44
C SER A 258 9.26 -7.75 -12.48
N GLY A 259 8.81 -6.89 -13.37
CA GLY A 259 9.64 -6.15 -14.30
C GLY A 259 9.69 -4.67 -13.95
N LYS A 260 10.84 -4.03 -14.22
CA LYS A 260 10.94 -2.57 -14.27
C LYS A 260 11.51 -2.16 -15.61
N SER A 261 10.84 -1.21 -16.27
CA SER A 261 11.33 -0.54 -17.45
C SER A 261 11.63 0.91 -17.07
N MET A 262 12.91 1.25 -17.04
CA MET A 262 13.40 2.58 -16.68
C MET A 262 13.80 3.35 -17.93
N CYS A 263 13.43 4.63 -17.98
CA CYS A 263 13.99 5.58 -18.92
C CYS A 263 15.25 6.17 -18.30
N LEU A 264 16.38 6.03 -18.97
CA LEU A 264 17.65 6.61 -18.57
C LEU A 264 17.86 7.91 -19.35
N GLY A 265 18.16 9.00 -18.66
CA GLY A 265 18.52 10.27 -19.31
C GLY A 265 20.04 10.44 -19.36
N ARG A 266 20.54 10.97 -20.48
CA ARG A 266 21.94 11.42 -20.61
C ARG A 266 22.03 12.91 -20.28
N ASP A 267 23.13 13.35 -19.67
CA ASP A 267 23.34 14.73 -19.17
C ASP A 267 23.28 15.78 -20.30
N ASP A 268 23.67 15.42 -21.54
CA ASP A 268 23.75 16.33 -22.70
C ASP A 268 22.45 16.39 -23.54
N ASP A 269 21.68 15.30 -23.64
CA ASP A 269 20.52 15.18 -24.57
C ASP A 269 19.16 15.07 -23.84
N GLY A 270 19.15 15.06 -22.51
CA GLY A 270 17.94 14.90 -21.69
C GLY A 270 17.42 13.46 -21.66
N PHE A 271 16.11 13.29 -21.41
CA PHE A 271 15.44 11.98 -21.45
C PHE A 271 15.04 11.63 -22.88
N GLU A 272 16.00 11.52 -23.80
CA GLU A 272 15.73 10.96 -25.13
C GLU A 272 15.43 9.46 -25.00
N ALA A 273 14.33 9.03 -25.65
CA ALA A 273 13.68 7.74 -25.47
C ALA A 273 14.45 6.53 -26.03
N GLU A 274 15.74 6.65 -26.30
CA GLU A 274 16.54 5.58 -26.92
C GLU A 274 17.15 4.63 -25.87
N GLU A 275 17.34 5.06 -24.62
CA GLU A 275 17.99 4.26 -23.59
C GLU A 275 17.02 3.71 -22.53
N HIS A 276 16.65 2.43 -22.69
CA HIS A 276 15.83 1.69 -21.73
C HIS A 276 16.64 0.63 -20.98
N ASN A 277 16.49 0.59 -19.65
CA ASN A 277 16.88 -0.56 -18.83
C ASN A 277 15.66 -1.41 -18.52
N LEU A 278 15.68 -2.65 -19.00
CA LEU A 278 14.71 -3.67 -18.64
C LEU A 278 15.30 -4.58 -17.56
N THR A 279 14.66 -4.60 -16.41
CA THR A 279 15.01 -5.50 -15.30
C THR A 279 13.87 -6.46 -15.05
N LEU A 280 14.18 -7.76 -14.89
CA LEU A 280 13.24 -8.79 -14.47
C LEU A 280 13.71 -9.42 -13.16
N THR A 281 12.87 -9.36 -12.13
CA THR A 281 13.17 -9.82 -10.76
C THR A 281 12.24 -10.94 -10.34
N LEU A 282 12.81 -12.01 -9.80
CA LEU A 282 12.12 -12.98 -8.96
C LEU A 282 12.18 -12.51 -7.50
N GLY A 283 11.03 -12.21 -6.92
CA GLY A 283 10.93 -11.56 -5.62
C GLY A 283 9.94 -12.21 -4.67
N VAL A 284 10.21 -12.03 -3.38
CA VAL A 284 9.31 -12.38 -2.28
C VAL A 284 9.07 -11.15 -1.41
N THR A 285 7.80 -10.92 -1.09
CA THR A 285 7.35 -9.85 -0.19
C THR A 285 6.62 -10.45 1.00
N TYR A 286 6.99 -10.04 2.20
CA TYR A 286 6.32 -10.40 3.45
C TYR A 286 5.56 -9.21 4.03
N ARG A 287 4.32 -9.44 4.47
CA ARG A 287 3.45 -8.44 5.09
C ARG A 287 3.27 -8.69 6.58
N PHE A 288 3.55 -7.69 7.40
CA PHE A 288 3.43 -7.77 8.86
C PHE A 288 1.98 -7.70 9.33
#